data_AF-A0A9E3Q4U3-F1
#
_entry.id   AF-A0A9E3Q4U3-F1
#
_cell.length_a   1.000
_cell.length_b   1.000
_cell.length_c   1.000
_cell.angle_alpha   90.00
_cell.angle_beta   90.00
_cell.angle_gamma   90.00
#
_symmetry.space_group_name_H-M   'P 1'
#
loop_
_entity.id
_entity.type
_entity.pdbx_description
1 polymer ?
#
loop_
_entity_poly.entity_id
_entity_poly.type
_entity_poly.pdbx_seq_one_letter_code
_entity_poly.pdbx_strand_id
1 'polypeptide(L)'
;MSRRTVSPAELDGARHRAVLRGLDYLGRIACHPRRLPTFGSGLLYCCAFMASTAAHPEVRRRARTLARRGWLAWRHLWTPFAPPDSADEVAELVHGHCAAQRLGLRFPRRRAWLREHATRFQPADFLGWDPLEGPPPRTLRLPCDCGWIDPGSSSRCRNPSCLQPRARQGPHRTWCLALTATYCGERLDVPLGRRYADVLAWLPHLPDYPSPSRGVVPFYEAAYTVTHIVYTLNDYGRYQLDPRWLPREYRFLADHLEDAIALEDDDLLGEFLDTLRAFGIPNEHPAIHFAMRHLLDRQNSDGSWGPTENGHDYHRFHTTWAVLDGLRDFAWQGSGIAFPRLLPRLRQWARAA
;
A
#
# COMPACT_ATOMS: atom_id res chain seq x y z
N MET A 1 26.40 -12.39 27.49
CA MET A 1 25.18 -13.21 27.31
C MET A 1 25.26 -13.88 25.94
N SER A 2 25.37 -15.21 25.91
CA SER A 2 25.48 -15.97 24.65
C SER A 2 24.18 -15.82 23.85
N ARG A 3 24.25 -15.17 22.67
CA ARG A 3 23.12 -15.09 21.74
C ARG A 3 22.89 -16.50 21.19
N ARG A 4 21.93 -17.23 21.77
CA ARG A 4 21.50 -18.54 21.27
C ARG A 4 21.13 -18.39 19.78
N THR A 5 21.83 -19.14 18.94
CA THR A 5 21.51 -19.25 17.51
C THR A 5 20.19 -20.00 17.39
N VAL A 6 19.14 -19.29 17.00
CA VAL A 6 17.82 -19.87 16.69
C VAL A 6 17.94 -20.62 15.37
N SER A 7 17.47 -21.85 15.31
CA SER A 7 17.47 -22.62 14.06
C SER A 7 16.45 -22.05 13.05
N PRO A 8 16.64 -22.23 11.73
CA PRO A 8 15.68 -21.79 10.72
C PRO A 8 14.26 -22.31 10.98
N ALA A 9 14.11 -23.57 11.39
CA ALA A 9 12.82 -24.17 11.69
C ALA A 9 12.12 -23.55 12.92
N GLU A 10 12.89 -23.20 13.95
CA GLU A 10 12.35 -22.49 15.12
C GLU A 10 11.88 -21.08 14.74
N LEU A 11 12.63 -20.37 13.88
CA LEU A 11 12.23 -19.06 13.38
C LEU A 11 10.95 -19.15 12.54
N ASP A 12 10.85 -20.11 11.63
CA ASP A 12 9.65 -20.32 10.82
C ASP A 12 8.42 -20.62 11.68
N GLY A 13 8.57 -21.47 12.70
CA GLY A 13 7.51 -21.73 13.66
C GLY A 13 7.10 -20.48 14.44
N ALA A 14 8.05 -19.66 14.88
CA ALA A 14 7.79 -18.40 15.58
C ALA A 14 7.07 -17.39 14.67
N ARG A 15 7.54 -17.25 13.43
CA ARG A 15 6.98 -16.40 12.39
C ARG A 15 5.55 -16.77 12.07
N HIS A 16 5.28 -18.06 11.86
CA HIS A 16 3.92 -18.53 11.62
C HIS A 16 2.97 -18.19 12.79
N ARG A 17 3.39 -18.44 14.04
CA ARG A 17 2.58 -18.09 15.23
C ARG A 17 2.34 -16.59 15.33
N ALA A 18 3.35 -15.77 15.09
CA ALA A 18 3.23 -14.31 15.11
C ALA A 18 2.22 -13.81 14.07
N VAL A 19 2.28 -14.35 12.85
CA VAL A 19 1.32 -14.04 11.77
C VAL A 19 -0.11 -14.38 12.18
N LEU A 20 -0.35 -15.54 12.79
CA LEU A 20 -1.69 -15.91 13.26
C LEU A 20 -2.21 -14.97 14.36
N ARG A 21 -1.34 -14.58 15.31
CA ARG A 21 -1.72 -13.61 16.37
C ARG A 21 -2.07 -12.23 15.80
N GLY A 22 -1.33 -11.76 14.79
CA GLY A 22 -1.65 -10.50 14.12
C GLY A 22 -2.96 -10.57 13.34
N LEU A 23 -3.25 -11.68 12.67
CA LEU A 23 -4.56 -11.90 12.07
C LEU A 23 -5.69 -11.93 13.11
N ASP A 24 -5.46 -12.49 14.29
CA ASP A 24 -6.45 -12.49 15.38
C ASP A 24 -6.69 -11.06 15.90
N TYR A 25 -5.65 -10.22 15.97
CA TYR A 25 -5.80 -8.79 16.24
C TYR A 25 -6.63 -8.06 15.18
N LEU A 26 -6.32 -8.25 13.89
CA LEU A 26 -7.11 -7.68 12.80
C LEU A 26 -8.58 -8.16 12.85
N GLY A 27 -8.80 -9.41 13.26
CA GLY A 27 -10.13 -9.96 13.48
C GLY A 27 -10.90 -9.27 14.59
N ARG A 28 -10.24 -8.89 15.69
CA ARG A 28 -10.88 -8.10 16.75
C ARG A 28 -11.25 -6.71 16.24
N ILE A 29 -10.36 -6.03 15.52
CA ILE A 29 -10.66 -4.75 14.86
C ILE A 29 -11.90 -4.88 13.95
N ALA A 30 -11.93 -5.90 13.10
CA ALA A 30 -13.02 -6.15 12.15
C ALA A 30 -14.40 -6.31 12.84
N CYS A 31 -14.41 -6.76 14.09
CA CYS A 31 -15.63 -6.96 14.86
C CYS A 31 -16.11 -5.70 15.61
N HIS A 32 -15.40 -4.58 15.55
CA HIS A 32 -15.79 -3.34 16.25
C HIS A 32 -16.58 -2.40 15.32
N PRO A 33 -17.90 -2.26 15.51
CA PRO A 33 -18.76 -1.51 14.58
C PRO A 33 -18.36 -0.05 14.37
N ARG A 34 -17.85 0.60 15.42
CA ARG A 34 -17.41 2.01 15.38
C ARG A 34 -16.08 2.22 14.65
N ARG A 35 -15.30 1.15 14.47
CA ARG A 35 -13.97 1.16 13.88
C ARG A 35 -13.98 0.82 12.39
N LEU A 36 -15.00 0.11 11.94
CA LEU A 36 -15.18 -0.30 10.55
C LEU A 36 -15.26 0.87 9.55
N PRO A 37 -15.97 1.99 9.83
CA PRO A 37 -15.93 3.17 8.96
C PRO A 37 -14.52 3.78 8.87
N THR A 38 -13.81 3.82 10.00
CA THR A 38 -12.48 4.45 10.12
C THR A 38 -11.38 3.66 9.40
N PHE A 39 -11.41 2.32 9.48
CA PHE A 39 -10.45 1.47 8.78
C PHE A 39 -10.86 1.18 7.33
N GLY A 40 -12.11 1.53 6.97
CA GLY A 40 -12.61 1.63 5.61
C GLY A 40 -12.40 0.38 4.76
N SER A 41 -12.04 0.60 3.49
CA SER A 41 -11.67 -0.46 2.55
C SER A 41 -10.33 -1.13 2.92
N GLY A 42 -9.50 -0.52 3.79
CA GLY A 42 -8.17 -1.00 4.16
C GLY A 42 -8.16 -2.39 4.78
N LEU A 43 -9.07 -2.69 5.72
CA LEU A 43 -9.19 -4.02 6.31
C LEU A 43 -9.58 -5.08 5.27
N LEU A 44 -10.51 -4.73 4.37
CA LEU A 44 -10.91 -5.59 3.27
C LEU A 44 -9.72 -5.81 2.32
N TYR A 45 -9.01 -4.75 1.97
CA TYR A 45 -7.84 -4.77 1.09
C TYR A 45 -6.76 -5.68 1.68
N CYS A 46 -6.23 -5.34 2.85
CA CYS A 46 -5.30 -6.13 3.64
C CYS A 46 -5.61 -7.63 3.61
N CYS A 47 -6.80 -8.00 4.09
CA CYS A 47 -7.16 -9.41 4.23
C CYS A 47 -7.44 -10.10 2.88
N ALA A 48 -8.00 -9.40 1.89
CA ALA A 48 -8.31 -10.01 0.58
C ALA A 48 -7.04 -10.31 -0.23
N PHE A 49 -6.05 -9.41 -0.17
CA PHE A 49 -4.76 -9.63 -0.81
C PHE A 49 -4.00 -10.77 -0.13
N MET A 50 -3.87 -10.77 1.20
CA MET A 50 -3.30 -11.90 1.95
C MET A 50 -4.00 -13.23 1.63
N ALA A 51 -5.34 -13.23 1.57
CA ALA A 51 -6.12 -14.43 1.23
C ALA A 51 -5.88 -14.95 -0.19
N SER A 52 -5.35 -14.13 -1.09
CA SER A 52 -5.08 -14.51 -2.47
C SER A 52 -3.61 -14.92 -2.69
N THR A 53 -2.69 -14.45 -1.86
CA THR A 53 -1.24 -14.65 -2.07
C THR A 53 -0.54 -15.38 -0.94
N ALA A 54 -1.18 -15.73 0.18
CA ALA A 54 -0.51 -16.49 1.26
C ALA A 54 -0.24 -17.96 0.88
N ALA A 55 1.00 -18.40 1.10
CA ALA A 55 1.41 -19.80 0.93
C ALA A 55 0.70 -20.72 1.93
N HIS A 56 0.76 -20.36 3.21
CA HIS A 56 0.24 -21.20 4.28
C HIS A 56 -1.30 -21.29 4.24
N PRO A 57 -1.90 -22.51 4.18
CA PRO A 57 -3.34 -22.69 4.06
C PRO A 57 -4.16 -22.05 5.19
N GLU A 58 -3.64 -22.09 6.42
CA GLU A 58 -4.33 -21.49 7.57
C GLU A 58 -4.37 -19.95 7.49
N VAL A 59 -3.25 -19.30 7.16
CA VAL A 59 -3.17 -17.84 6.97
C VAL A 59 -4.16 -17.44 5.88
N ARG A 60 -4.13 -18.15 4.75
CA ARG A 60 -5.06 -17.94 3.64
C ARG A 60 -6.52 -18.07 4.06
N ARG A 61 -6.86 -19.11 4.83
CA ARG A 61 -8.23 -19.35 5.33
C ARG A 61 -8.69 -18.24 6.29
N ARG A 62 -7.87 -17.88 7.28
CA ARG A 62 -8.21 -16.84 8.26
C ARG A 62 -8.36 -15.48 7.59
N ALA A 63 -7.38 -15.08 6.76
CA ALA A 63 -7.45 -13.84 5.99
C ALA A 63 -8.70 -13.79 5.10
N ARG A 64 -9.06 -14.90 4.43
CA ARG A 64 -10.29 -14.96 3.61
C ARG A 64 -11.56 -14.76 4.43
N THR A 65 -11.64 -15.36 5.62
CA THR A 65 -12.78 -15.16 6.52
C THR A 65 -12.89 -13.71 6.97
N LEU A 66 -11.78 -13.08 7.35
CA LEU A 66 -11.73 -11.67 7.73
C LEU A 66 -12.11 -10.76 6.56
N ALA A 67 -11.58 -11.00 5.37
CA ALA A 67 -11.90 -10.24 4.17
C ALA A 67 -13.40 -10.32 3.83
N ARG A 68 -14.02 -11.50 3.94
CA ARG A 68 -15.48 -11.65 3.74
C ARG A 68 -16.29 -10.88 4.77
N ARG A 69 -15.88 -10.90 6.04
CA ARG A 69 -16.53 -10.10 7.10
C ARG A 69 -16.36 -8.60 6.83
N GLY A 70 -15.15 -8.18 6.48
CA GLY A 70 -14.85 -6.80 6.10
C GLY A 70 -15.69 -6.35 4.91
N TRP A 71 -15.84 -7.19 3.87
CA TRP A 71 -16.73 -6.91 2.73
C TRP A 71 -18.18 -6.73 3.16
N LEU A 72 -18.70 -7.63 3.99
CA LEU A 72 -20.08 -7.55 4.48
C LEU A 72 -20.31 -6.29 5.32
N ALA A 73 -19.36 -5.91 6.18
CA ALA A 73 -19.45 -4.70 6.97
C ALA A 73 -19.34 -3.45 6.10
N TRP A 74 -18.29 -3.37 5.28
CA TRP A 74 -18.02 -2.22 4.41
C TRP A 74 -19.18 -1.96 3.45
N ARG A 75 -19.73 -2.98 2.78
CA ARG A 75 -20.86 -2.79 1.85
C ARG A 75 -22.12 -2.21 2.52
N HIS A 76 -22.29 -2.40 3.83
CA HIS A 76 -23.43 -1.85 4.58
C HIS A 76 -23.24 -0.37 4.91
N LEU A 77 -22.01 0.14 4.91
CA LEU A 77 -21.72 1.57 5.07
C LEU A 77 -22.06 2.37 3.81
N TRP A 78 -22.09 1.72 2.64
CA TRP A 78 -22.31 2.37 1.37
C TRP A 78 -23.74 2.14 0.87
N THR A 79 -24.51 3.22 0.81
CA THR A 79 -25.87 3.19 0.24
C THR A 79 -25.82 2.62 -1.19
N PRO A 80 -26.65 1.60 -1.51
CA PRO A 80 -26.69 1.06 -2.86
C PRO A 80 -27.08 2.13 -3.89
N PHE A 81 -26.10 2.61 -4.65
CA PHE A 81 -26.26 3.47 -5.84
C PHE A 81 -26.63 4.93 -5.54
N ALA A 82 -26.35 5.43 -4.34
CA ALA A 82 -26.26 6.87 -4.14
C ALA A 82 -25.12 7.41 -5.03
N PRO A 83 -25.35 8.44 -5.86
CA PRO A 83 -24.29 9.11 -6.61
C PRO A 83 -23.17 9.53 -5.66
N PRO A 84 -21.89 9.26 -5.98
CA PRO A 84 -20.78 9.72 -5.17
C PRO A 84 -20.62 11.23 -5.33
N ASP A 85 -20.34 11.90 -4.22
CA ASP A 85 -20.25 13.37 -4.14
C ASP A 85 -18.85 13.88 -4.51
N SER A 86 -17.85 12.99 -4.59
CA SER A 86 -16.45 13.34 -4.87
C SER A 86 -15.68 12.24 -5.62
N ALA A 87 -14.55 12.65 -6.21
CA ALA A 87 -13.58 11.73 -6.81
C ALA A 87 -13.00 10.75 -5.77
N ASP A 88 -12.75 11.22 -4.54
CA ASP A 88 -12.27 10.38 -3.43
C ASP A 88 -13.26 9.27 -3.09
N GLU A 89 -14.56 9.57 -3.11
CA GLU A 89 -15.60 8.58 -2.87
C GLU A 89 -15.65 7.52 -3.97
N VAL A 90 -15.53 7.92 -5.24
CA VAL A 90 -15.40 6.99 -6.37
C VAL A 90 -14.16 6.12 -6.20
N ALA A 91 -13.01 6.70 -5.85
CA ALA A 91 -11.76 5.99 -5.64
C ALA A 91 -11.87 4.96 -4.50
N GLU A 92 -12.46 5.33 -3.37
CA GLU A 92 -12.70 4.41 -2.24
C GLU A 92 -13.61 3.24 -2.63
N LEU A 93 -14.68 3.52 -3.37
CA LEU A 93 -15.54 2.46 -3.89
C LEU A 93 -14.77 1.54 -4.85
N VAL A 94 -13.94 2.09 -5.74
CA VAL A 94 -13.10 1.29 -6.65
C VAL A 94 -12.11 0.43 -5.86
N HIS A 95 -11.43 0.97 -4.84
CA HIS A 95 -10.51 0.23 -3.97
C HIS A 95 -11.21 -0.96 -3.29
N GLY A 96 -12.36 -0.72 -2.66
CA GLY A 96 -13.13 -1.77 -1.99
C GLY A 96 -13.57 -2.89 -2.95
N HIS A 97 -14.04 -2.54 -4.16
CA HIS A 97 -14.47 -3.53 -5.15
C HIS A 97 -13.30 -4.27 -5.81
N CYS A 98 -12.16 -3.61 -6.03
CA CYS A 98 -10.92 -4.23 -6.48
C CYS A 98 -10.45 -5.30 -5.48
N ALA A 99 -10.43 -4.98 -4.19
CA ALA A 99 -10.12 -5.95 -3.14
C ALA A 99 -11.13 -7.10 -3.10
N ALA A 100 -12.43 -6.81 -3.19
CA ALA A 100 -13.48 -7.83 -3.19
C ALA A 100 -13.38 -8.81 -4.38
N GLN A 101 -12.89 -8.37 -5.55
CA GLN A 101 -12.63 -9.27 -6.69
C GLN A 101 -11.59 -10.35 -6.38
N ARG A 102 -10.62 -10.09 -5.48
CA ARG A 102 -9.66 -11.11 -5.02
C ARG A 102 -10.31 -12.27 -4.28
N LEU A 103 -11.52 -12.06 -3.75
CA LEU A 103 -12.34 -13.09 -3.12
C LEU A 103 -13.20 -13.87 -4.13
N GLY A 104 -13.07 -13.59 -5.43
CA GLY A 104 -13.87 -14.18 -6.50
C GLY A 104 -15.24 -13.51 -6.68
N LEU A 105 -15.50 -12.39 -6.00
CA LEU A 105 -16.77 -11.67 -6.11
C LEU A 105 -16.80 -10.84 -7.40
N ARG A 106 -17.97 -10.78 -8.06
CA ARG A 106 -18.16 -10.09 -9.34
C ARG A 106 -19.34 -9.13 -9.25
N PHE A 107 -19.15 -7.91 -9.77
CA PHE A 107 -20.14 -6.83 -9.65
C PHE A 107 -20.33 -6.07 -10.97
N PRO A 108 -20.83 -6.72 -12.04
CA PRO A 108 -20.89 -6.09 -13.36
C PRO A 108 -21.71 -4.80 -13.40
N ARG A 109 -22.87 -4.77 -12.72
CA ARG A 109 -23.73 -3.56 -12.62
C ARG A 109 -23.03 -2.42 -11.88
N ARG A 110 -22.42 -2.74 -10.73
CA ARG A 110 -21.70 -1.77 -9.91
C ARG A 110 -20.47 -1.21 -10.62
N ARG A 111 -19.74 -2.05 -11.35
CA ARG A 111 -18.61 -1.63 -12.18
C ARG A 111 -19.03 -0.67 -13.29
N ALA A 112 -20.12 -0.97 -14.01
CA ALA A 112 -20.65 -0.08 -15.03
C ALA A 112 -21.07 1.28 -14.43
N TRP A 113 -21.75 1.24 -13.29
CA TRP A 113 -22.15 2.43 -12.54
C TRP A 113 -20.95 3.27 -12.07
N LEU A 114 -19.91 2.63 -11.50
CA LEU A 114 -18.67 3.32 -11.09
C LEU A 114 -17.96 3.94 -12.29
N ARG A 115 -17.92 3.25 -13.44
CA ARG A 115 -17.33 3.78 -14.67
C ARG A 115 -18.03 5.04 -15.15
N GLU A 116 -19.36 5.03 -15.16
CA GLU A 116 -20.15 6.21 -15.52
C GLU A 116 -19.85 7.38 -14.57
N HIS A 117 -19.85 7.15 -13.26
CA HIS A 117 -19.65 8.22 -12.28
C HIS A 117 -18.21 8.73 -12.26
N ALA A 118 -17.21 7.89 -12.53
CA ALA A 118 -15.82 8.31 -12.66
C ALA A 118 -15.62 9.35 -13.78
N THR A 119 -16.45 9.35 -14.84
CA THR A 119 -16.34 10.32 -15.95
C THR A 119 -16.72 11.75 -15.57
N ARG A 120 -17.33 11.96 -14.40
CA ARG A 120 -17.74 13.29 -13.92
C ARG A 120 -16.56 14.10 -13.37
N PHE A 121 -15.43 13.44 -13.12
CA PHE A 121 -14.26 14.02 -12.48
C PHE A 121 -13.07 14.05 -13.45
N GLN A 122 -12.21 15.05 -13.28
CA GLN A 122 -10.97 15.20 -14.03
C GLN A 122 -9.85 14.32 -13.45
N PRO A 123 -8.81 14.00 -14.23
CA PRO A 123 -7.63 13.29 -13.73
C PRO A 123 -7.02 13.91 -12.48
N ALA A 124 -6.96 15.25 -12.43
CA ALA A 124 -6.42 15.97 -11.30
C ALA A 124 -7.25 15.80 -10.02
N ASP A 125 -8.55 15.50 -10.12
CA ASP A 125 -9.39 15.24 -8.96
C ASP A 125 -9.05 13.90 -8.29
N PHE A 126 -8.59 12.90 -9.08
CA PHE A 126 -8.16 11.60 -8.55
C PHE A 126 -6.69 11.55 -8.16
N LEU A 127 -5.83 12.19 -8.97
CA LEU A 127 -4.38 11.99 -8.89
C LEU A 127 -3.65 13.21 -8.33
N GLY A 128 -4.33 14.36 -8.24
CA GLY A 128 -3.75 15.66 -7.92
C GLY A 128 -3.09 16.36 -9.13
N TRP A 129 -3.02 15.70 -10.29
CA TRP A 129 -2.41 16.20 -11.52
C TRP A 129 -2.85 15.36 -12.73
N ASP A 130 -2.52 15.78 -13.95
CA ASP A 130 -2.75 14.99 -15.16
C ASP A 130 -1.44 14.42 -15.74
N PRO A 131 -1.24 13.08 -15.64
CA PRO A 131 -0.09 12.37 -16.24
C PRO A 131 0.13 12.58 -17.75
N LEU A 132 -0.86 13.07 -18.50
CA LEU A 132 -0.69 13.37 -19.93
C LEU A 132 -0.24 14.81 -20.20
N GLU A 133 -0.34 15.71 -19.21
CA GLU A 133 0.03 17.13 -19.37
C GLU A 133 1.47 17.43 -18.96
N GLY A 134 2.12 16.57 -18.19
CA GLY A 134 3.48 16.78 -17.70
C GLY A 134 3.94 15.66 -16.78
N PRO A 135 5.00 15.84 -15.96
CA PRO A 135 5.38 15.01 -14.80
C PRO A 135 4.65 15.44 -13.51
N PRO A 136 4.67 14.62 -12.42
CA PRO A 136 4.00 14.99 -11.18
C PRO A 136 4.56 16.30 -10.63
N PRO A 137 3.71 17.17 -10.06
CA PRO A 137 4.16 18.45 -9.54
C PRO A 137 5.16 18.22 -8.38
N ARG A 138 6.23 19.02 -8.34
CA ARG A 138 7.22 18.98 -7.24
C ARG A 138 6.60 19.28 -5.88
N THR A 139 5.47 19.97 -5.84
CA THR A 139 4.71 20.13 -4.62
C THR A 139 3.24 20.32 -4.96
N LEU A 140 2.40 19.42 -4.45
CA LEU A 140 0.95 19.55 -4.51
C LEU A 140 0.45 20.29 -3.27
N ARG A 141 -0.58 21.13 -3.43
CA ARG A 141 -1.29 21.75 -2.31
C ARG A 141 -2.53 20.93 -2.03
N LEU A 142 -2.63 20.39 -0.82
CA LEU A 142 -3.79 19.60 -0.40
C LEU A 142 -5.00 20.50 -0.15
N PRO A 143 -6.24 20.00 -0.26
CA PRO A 143 -7.43 20.73 0.19
C PRO A 143 -7.26 21.26 1.62
N CYS A 144 -7.94 22.37 1.92
CA CYS A 144 -7.91 22.91 3.27
C CYS A 144 -8.94 22.19 4.15
N ASP A 145 -8.61 21.96 5.42
CA ASP A 145 -9.49 21.31 6.40
C ASP A 145 -10.82 22.03 6.61
N CYS A 146 -10.92 23.32 6.24
CA CYS A 146 -12.19 24.06 6.27
C CYS A 146 -13.19 23.62 5.18
N GLY A 147 -12.83 22.66 4.33
CA GLY A 147 -13.70 22.12 3.27
C GLY A 147 -13.85 23.03 2.05
N TRP A 148 -13.17 24.18 2.02
CA TRP A 148 -13.20 25.07 0.86
C TRP A 148 -12.40 24.49 -0.30
N ILE A 149 -13.08 24.26 -1.42
CA ILE A 149 -12.47 23.79 -2.66
C ILE A 149 -11.80 24.99 -3.33
N ASP A 150 -10.47 25.01 -3.28
CA ASP A 150 -9.66 26.08 -3.88
C ASP A 150 -9.15 25.63 -5.26
N PRO A 151 -9.64 26.21 -6.38
CA PRO A 151 -9.11 25.92 -7.70
C PRO A 151 -7.77 26.66 -7.87
N GLY A 152 -6.68 26.07 -7.37
CA GLY A 152 -5.33 26.53 -7.70
C GLY A 152 -4.23 26.18 -6.71
N SER A 153 -3.03 26.70 -7.00
CA SER A 153 -1.75 26.39 -6.33
C SER A 153 -1.44 27.31 -5.14
N SER A 154 -2.40 28.10 -4.68
CA SER A 154 -2.22 29.03 -3.55
C SER A 154 -1.66 28.32 -2.31
N SER A 155 -0.70 28.95 -1.65
CA SER A 155 -0.11 28.42 -0.40
C SER A 155 -1.03 28.58 0.82
N ARG A 156 -2.06 29.42 0.74
CA ARG A 156 -3.05 29.63 1.80
C ARG A 156 -4.45 29.41 1.24
N CYS A 157 -5.36 28.96 2.10
CA CYS A 157 -6.77 28.83 1.78
C CYS A 157 -7.33 30.19 1.34
N ARG A 158 -8.00 30.23 0.18
CA ARG A 158 -8.66 31.46 -0.31
C ARG A 158 -10.01 31.77 0.33
N ASN A 159 -10.51 30.90 1.22
CA ASN A 159 -11.67 31.23 2.06
C ASN A 159 -11.30 32.40 3.00
N PRO A 160 -11.96 33.57 2.90
CA PRO A 160 -11.67 34.74 3.73
C PRO A 160 -11.81 34.47 5.24
N SER A 161 -12.63 33.49 5.62
CA SER A 161 -12.86 33.12 7.02
C SER A 161 -11.84 32.10 7.57
N CYS A 162 -11.01 31.48 6.72
CA CYS A 162 -10.03 30.48 7.14
C CYS A 162 -8.59 30.99 7.01
N LEU A 163 -8.18 31.37 5.80
CA LEU A 163 -6.84 31.88 5.46
C LEU A 163 -5.64 31.02 5.94
N GLN A 164 -5.89 29.78 6.38
CA GLN A 164 -4.86 28.89 6.91
C GLN A 164 -3.88 28.46 5.82
N PRO A 165 -2.59 28.22 6.16
CA PRO A 165 -1.65 27.58 5.26
C PRO A 165 -2.16 26.20 4.81
N ARG A 166 -2.05 25.90 3.51
CA ARG A 166 -2.41 24.59 2.98
C ARG A 166 -1.27 23.61 3.14
N ALA A 167 -1.60 22.39 3.57
CA ALA A 167 -0.65 21.30 3.64
C ALA A 167 -0.02 21.04 2.26
N ARG A 168 1.24 20.63 2.29
CA ARG A 168 2.04 20.36 1.10
C ARG A 168 2.26 18.86 1.00
N GLN A 169 2.14 18.34 -0.20
CA GLN A 169 2.48 16.95 -0.50
C GLN A 169 3.65 16.92 -1.47
N GLY A 170 4.66 16.11 -1.15
CA GLY A 170 5.82 15.91 -1.99
C GLY A 170 5.53 15.12 -3.27
N PRO A 171 6.48 15.09 -4.22
CA PRO A 171 6.32 14.37 -5.48
C PRO A 171 6.23 12.86 -5.27
N HIS A 172 7.02 12.31 -4.35
CA HIS A 172 7.01 10.89 -3.96
C HIS A 172 5.62 10.46 -3.50
N ARG A 173 5.08 11.12 -2.46
CA ARG A 173 3.74 10.79 -1.94
C ARG A 173 2.65 10.94 -2.99
N THR A 174 2.70 11.99 -3.82
CA THR A 174 1.74 12.20 -4.92
C THR A 174 1.77 11.03 -5.90
N TRP A 175 2.96 10.56 -6.26
CA TRP A 175 3.13 9.48 -7.22
C TRP A 175 2.75 8.11 -6.64
N CYS A 176 3.08 7.86 -5.38
CA CYS A 176 2.65 6.68 -4.61
C CYS A 176 1.11 6.51 -4.62
N LEU A 177 0.38 7.60 -4.33
CA LEU A 177 -1.09 7.60 -4.35
C LEU A 177 -1.63 7.38 -5.77
N ALA A 178 -1.06 8.06 -6.78
CA ALA A 178 -1.48 7.92 -8.17
C ALA A 178 -1.28 6.50 -8.73
N LEU A 179 -0.17 5.83 -8.40
CA LEU A 179 0.06 4.43 -8.78
C LEU A 179 -1.00 3.51 -8.19
N THR A 180 -1.29 3.66 -6.90
CA THR A 180 -2.23 2.81 -6.17
C THR A 180 -3.65 2.97 -6.73
N ALA A 181 -4.08 4.21 -6.94
CA ALA A 181 -5.37 4.54 -7.51
C ALA A 181 -5.53 3.97 -8.93
N THR A 182 -4.57 4.26 -9.81
CA THR A 182 -4.65 3.79 -11.20
C THR A 182 -4.49 2.27 -11.35
N TYR A 183 -3.72 1.62 -10.48
CA TYR A 183 -3.65 0.16 -10.40
C TYR A 183 -5.03 -0.44 -10.07
N CYS A 184 -5.69 0.05 -9.01
CA CYS A 184 -7.00 -0.45 -8.61
C CYS A 184 -8.07 -0.16 -9.67
N GLY A 185 -8.05 1.05 -10.23
CA GLY A 185 -8.94 1.44 -11.32
C GLY A 185 -8.79 0.55 -12.54
N GLU A 186 -7.56 0.28 -12.97
CA GLU A 186 -7.32 -0.58 -14.11
C GLU A 186 -7.67 -2.06 -13.81
N ARG A 187 -7.37 -2.56 -12.62
CA ARG A 187 -7.75 -3.93 -12.19
C ARG A 187 -9.26 -4.14 -12.17
N LEU A 188 -10.02 -3.12 -11.77
CA LEU A 188 -11.48 -3.16 -11.75
C LEU A 188 -12.11 -2.81 -13.11
N ASP A 189 -11.33 -2.36 -14.10
CA ASP A 189 -11.80 -1.81 -15.38
C ASP A 189 -12.69 -0.55 -15.19
N VAL A 190 -12.27 0.31 -14.26
CA VAL A 190 -12.83 1.62 -13.93
C VAL A 190 -11.67 2.62 -13.84
N PRO A 191 -11.23 3.24 -14.95
CA PRO A 191 -10.13 4.20 -14.92
C PRO A 191 -10.45 5.38 -13.99
N LEU A 192 -9.56 5.65 -13.04
CA LEU A 192 -9.63 6.82 -12.15
C LEU A 192 -8.88 7.98 -12.81
N GLY A 193 -9.49 8.55 -13.84
CA GLY A 193 -8.95 9.65 -14.64
C GLY A 193 -7.90 9.24 -15.69
N ARG A 194 -6.96 8.35 -15.35
CA ARG A 194 -5.93 7.83 -16.26
C ARG A 194 -5.68 6.33 -16.08
N ARG A 195 -4.89 5.75 -16.99
CA ARG A 195 -4.46 4.35 -16.95
C ARG A 195 -3.19 4.25 -16.12
N TYR A 196 -2.93 3.07 -15.56
CA TYR A 196 -1.71 2.82 -14.78
C TYR A 196 -0.44 3.09 -15.60
N ALA A 197 -0.49 2.77 -16.90
CA ALA A 197 0.60 3.03 -17.84
C ALA A 197 0.97 4.52 -17.96
N ASP A 198 0.01 5.42 -17.81
CA ASP A 198 0.22 6.87 -17.98
C ASP A 198 0.98 7.44 -16.77
N VAL A 199 0.66 6.96 -15.56
CA VAL A 199 1.40 7.32 -14.34
C VAL A 199 2.79 6.69 -14.35
N LEU A 200 2.89 5.38 -14.64
CA LEU A 200 4.15 4.65 -14.66
C LEU A 200 5.14 5.21 -15.69
N ALA A 201 4.65 5.82 -16.78
CA ALA A 201 5.48 6.48 -17.80
C ALA A 201 6.51 7.47 -17.24
N TRP A 202 6.23 8.02 -16.06
CA TRP A 202 7.06 9.01 -15.36
C TRP A 202 8.07 8.42 -14.38
N LEU A 203 8.14 7.09 -14.24
CA LEU A 203 9.11 6.41 -13.37
C LEU A 203 10.57 6.90 -13.60
N PRO A 204 11.07 7.08 -14.85
CA PRO A 204 12.42 7.60 -15.07
C PRO A 204 12.65 9.03 -14.58
N HIS A 205 11.58 9.81 -14.36
CA HIS A 205 11.63 11.20 -13.92
C HIS A 205 11.37 11.35 -12.42
N LEU A 206 11.19 10.24 -11.69
CA LEU A 206 11.10 10.31 -10.23
C LEU A 206 12.38 10.92 -9.65
N PRO A 207 12.26 11.86 -8.69
CA PRO A 207 13.40 12.36 -7.95
C PRO A 207 14.20 11.23 -7.32
N ASP A 208 15.46 11.52 -6.97
CA ASP A 208 16.27 10.58 -6.21
C ASP A 208 15.67 10.31 -4.84
N TYR A 209 15.91 9.10 -4.35
CA TYR A 209 15.45 8.64 -3.06
C TYR A 209 16.43 9.12 -1.97
N PRO A 210 16.03 10.07 -1.10
CA PRO A 210 16.91 10.59 -0.05
C PRO A 210 17.13 9.54 1.04
N SER A 211 18.32 9.51 1.61
CA SER A 211 18.62 8.76 2.84
C SER A 211 18.01 9.44 4.08
N PRO A 212 17.87 8.74 5.22
CA PRO A 212 17.41 9.35 6.47
C PRO A 212 18.24 10.56 6.91
N SER A 213 19.54 10.56 6.62
CA SER A 213 20.46 11.67 6.91
C SER A 213 20.17 12.96 6.13
N ARG A 214 19.37 12.89 5.07
CA ARG A 214 18.85 14.06 4.32
C ARG A 214 17.49 14.53 4.80
N GLY A 215 16.92 13.88 5.81
CA GLY A 215 15.63 14.19 6.41
C GLY A 215 14.70 12.99 6.44
N VAL A 216 14.13 12.74 7.62
CA VAL A 216 13.27 11.58 7.89
C VAL A 216 11.97 11.62 7.08
N VAL A 217 11.32 12.79 6.96
CA VAL A 217 10.06 12.92 6.21
C VAL A 217 10.26 12.64 4.70
N PRO A 218 11.22 13.27 4.00
CA PRO A 218 11.51 12.92 2.60
C PRO A 218 11.91 11.45 2.40
N PHE A 219 12.66 10.86 3.34
CA PHE A 219 13.01 9.45 3.33
C PHE A 219 11.76 8.57 3.38
N TYR A 220 10.84 8.82 4.32
CA TYR A 220 9.57 8.09 4.40
C TYR A 220 8.76 8.19 3.12
N GLU A 221 8.58 9.39 2.57
CA GLU A 221 7.82 9.53 1.32
C GLU A 221 8.43 8.72 0.17
N ALA A 222 9.76 8.74 0.04
CA ALA A 222 10.46 7.95 -0.97
C ALA A 222 10.33 6.45 -0.71
N ALA A 223 10.45 6.03 0.54
CA ALA A 223 10.37 4.64 0.92
C ALA A 223 8.98 4.04 0.62
N TYR A 224 7.90 4.71 1.02
CA TYR A 224 6.53 4.31 0.63
C TYR A 224 6.32 4.34 -0.88
N THR A 225 6.94 5.28 -1.60
CA THR A 225 6.84 5.32 -3.06
C THR A 225 7.50 4.10 -3.70
N VAL A 226 8.70 3.74 -3.23
CA VAL A 226 9.45 2.58 -3.71
C VAL A 226 8.70 1.29 -3.42
N THR A 227 8.14 1.13 -2.21
CA THR A 227 7.36 -0.07 -1.87
C THR A 227 6.10 -0.17 -2.72
N HIS A 228 5.41 0.94 -2.99
CA HIS A 228 4.19 0.94 -3.80
C HIS A 228 4.45 0.81 -5.31
N ILE A 229 5.63 1.18 -5.81
CA ILE A 229 6.11 0.73 -7.14
C ILE A 229 6.11 -0.79 -7.19
N VAL A 230 6.77 -1.42 -6.22
CA VAL A 230 6.89 -2.87 -6.14
C VAL A 230 5.52 -3.52 -6.01
N TYR A 231 4.65 -3.03 -5.13
CA TYR A 231 3.32 -3.58 -4.92
C TYR A 231 2.41 -3.51 -6.15
N THR A 232 2.35 -2.35 -6.80
CA THR A 232 1.50 -2.19 -7.98
C THR A 232 2.03 -2.97 -9.18
N LEU A 233 3.35 -3.13 -9.31
CA LEU A 233 3.97 -3.94 -10.35
C LEU A 233 3.91 -5.44 -10.07
N ASN A 234 4.07 -5.89 -8.82
CA ASN A 234 4.08 -7.31 -8.47
C ASN A 234 2.67 -7.89 -8.22
N ASP A 235 1.65 -7.05 -8.42
CA ASP A 235 0.25 -7.36 -8.16
C ASP A 235 -0.03 -7.72 -6.69
N TYR A 236 0.60 -6.97 -5.78
CA TYR A 236 0.53 -7.09 -4.31
C TYR A 236 0.82 -8.52 -3.84
N GLY A 237 1.98 -9.02 -4.24
CA GLY A 237 2.50 -10.31 -3.78
C GLY A 237 2.15 -11.51 -4.68
N ARG A 238 1.63 -11.28 -5.89
CA ARG A 238 1.30 -12.38 -6.81
C ARG A 238 2.52 -12.86 -7.59
N TYR A 239 3.39 -11.95 -7.99
CA TYR A 239 4.56 -12.24 -8.80
C TYR A 239 5.84 -11.83 -8.09
N GLN A 240 6.93 -12.53 -8.41
CA GLN A 240 8.27 -12.03 -8.10
C GLN A 240 8.74 -11.11 -9.23
N LEU A 241 9.40 -10.02 -8.86
CA LEU A 241 10.03 -9.08 -9.78
C LEU A 241 11.49 -9.46 -9.99
N ASP A 242 12.00 -9.23 -11.20
CA ASP A 242 13.43 -9.28 -11.45
C ASP A 242 14.05 -7.93 -11.01
N PRO A 243 15.06 -7.91 -10.13
CA PRO A 243 15.70 -6.68 -9.69
C PRO A 243 16.30 -5.86 -10.85
N ARG A 244 16.60 -6.49 -11.99
CA ARG A 244 17.07 -5.81 -13.20
C ARG A 244 16.00 -4.97 -13.89
N TRP A 245 14.72 -5.08 -13.51
CA TRP A 245 13.67 -4.22 -14.06
C TRP A 245 13.52 -2.90 -13.27
N LEU A 246 14.02 -2.87 -12.03
CA LEU A 246 13.90 -1.77 -11.07
C LEU A 246 15.20 -1.63 -10.24
N PRO A 247 16.36 -1.39 -10.88
CA PRO A 247 17.64 -1.45 -10.17
C PRO A 247 17.80 -0.36 -9.10
N ARG A 248 17.24 0.83 -9.31
CA ARG A 248 17.28 1.94 -8.35
C ARG A 248 16.45 1.62 -7.10
N GLU A 249 15.25 1.09 -7.31
CA GLU A 249 14.31 0.75 -6.25
C GLU A 249 14.80 -0.44 -5.42
N TYR A 250 15.28 -1.49 -6.09
CA TYR A 250 15.89 -2.64 -5.41
C TYR A 250 17.07 -2.23 -4.54
N ARG A 251 17.98 -1.41 -5.10
CA ARG A 251 19.15 -0.91 -4.35
C ARG A 251 18.74 -0.06 -3.16
N PHE A 252 17.78 0.86 -3.32
CA PHE A 252 17.29 1.67 -2.22
C PHE A 252 16.77 0.82 -1.05
N LEU A 253 15.95 -0.20 -1.35
CA LEU A 253 15.44 -1.10 -0.30
C LEU A 253 16.57 -1.87 0.39
N ALA A 254 17.55 -2.35 -0.37
CA ALA A 254 18.67 -3.11 0.17
C ALA A 254 19.60 -2.23 1.03
N ASP A 255 19.92 -1.02 0.56
CA ASP A 255 20.82 -0.08 1.23
C ASP A 255 20.21 0.49 2.53
N HIS A 256 18.88 0.51 2.66
CA HIS A 256 18.16 1.15 3.78
C HIS A 256 17.40 0.19 4.70
N LEU A 257 17.56 -1.13 4.57
CA LEU A 257 16.94 -2.10 5.49
C LEU A 257 17.40 -1.91 6.94
N GLU A 258 18.69 -1.62 7.14
CA GLU A 258 19.24 -1.37 8.47
C GLU A 258 18.77 -0.02 9.06
N ASP A 259 18.53 0.98 8.21
CA ASP A 259 17.98 2.26 8.65
C ASP A 259 16.56 2.12 9.21
N ALA A 260 15.70 1.30 8.58
CA ALA A 260 14.36 1.01 9.10
C ALA A 260 14.39 0.39 10.50
N ILE A 261 15.37 -0.49 10.75
CA ILE A 261 15.61 -1.08 12.08
C ILE A 261 16.10 -0.01 13.06
N ALA A 262 17.06 0.82 12.66
CA ALA A 262 17.63 1.87 13.51
C ALA A 262 16.62 2.96 13.90
N LEU A 263 15.64 3.22 13.03
CA LEU A 263 14.52 4.13 13.28
C LEU A 263 13.43 3.52 14.17
N GLU A 264 13.53 2.22 14.51
CA GLU A 264 12.51 1.44 15.21
C GLU A 264 11.12 1.51 14.55
N ASP A 265 11.10 1.58 13.21
CA ASP A 265 9.88 1.71 12.44
C ASP A 265 9.42 0.34 11.92
N ASP A 266 8.55 -0.31 12.71
CA ASP A 266 8.02 -1.63 12.38
C ASP A 266 7.19 -1.64 11.09
N ASP A 267 6.55 -0.52 10.73
CA ASP A 267 5.71 -0.41 9.53
C ASP A 267 6.60 -0.43 8.29
N LEU A 268 7.59 0.45 8.27
CA LEU A 268 8.56 0.54 7.19
C LEU A 268 9.38 -0.75 7.05
N LEU A 269 9.81 -1.33 8.18
CA LEU A 269 10.56 -2.59 8.18
C LEU A 269 9.72 -3.75 7.60
N GLY A 270 8.42 -3.78 7.90
CA GLY A 270 7.48 -4.73 7.32
C GLY A 270 7.40 -4.62 5.79
N GLU A 271 7.22 -3.40 5.26
CA GLU A 271 7.16 -3.19 3.81
C GLU A 271 8.50 -3.49 3.11
N PHE A 272 9.64 -3.18 3.74
CA PHE A 272 10.96 -3.48 3.18
C PHE A 272 11.21 -4.98 3.09
N LEU A 273 10.84 -5.74 4.14
CA LEU A 273 10.93 -7.20 4.11
C LEU A 273 10.08 -7.81 3.00
N ASP A 274 8.82 -7.38 2.87
CA ASP A 274 7.93 -7.86 1.82
C ASP A 274 8.49 -7.56 0.42
N THR A 275 8.87 -6.31 0.18
CA THR A 275 9.32 -5.85 -1.15
C THR A 275 10.68 -6.39 -1.56
N LEU A 276 11.64 -6.57 -0.63
CA LEU A 276 12.88 -7.29 -0.91
C LEU A 276 12.62 -8.76 -1.28
N ARG A 277 11.66 -9.42 -0.61
CA ARG A 277 11.27 -10.80 -0.95
C ARG A 277 10.51 -10.89 -2.26
N ALA A 278 9.78 -9.83 -2.63
CA ALA A 278 9.20 -9.71 -3.97
C ALA A 278 10.29 -9.65 -5.06
N PHE A 279 11.49 -9.16 -4.77
CA PHE A 279 12.66 -9.26 -5.67
C PHE A 279 13.38 -10.62 -5.60
N GLY A 280 12.82 -11.60 -4.90
CA GLY A 280 13.37 -12.96 -4.81
C GLY A 280 14.43 -13.16 -3.75
N ILE A 281 14.65 -12.20 -2.84
CA ILE A 281 15.55 -12.41 -1.71
C ILE A 281 14.93 -13.44 -0.74
N PRO A 282 15.63 -14.53 -0.43
CA PRO A 282 15.07 -15.61 0.38
C PRO A 282 15.08 -15.28 1.88
N ASN A 283 14.28 -16.00 2.67
CA ASN A 283 14.16 -15.80 4.12
C ASN A 283 15.49 -16.07 4.85
N GLU A 284 16.32 -16.95 4.29
CA GLU A 284 17.63 -17.35 4.80
C GLU A 284 18.70 -16.26 4.61
N HIS A 285 18.42 -15.22 3.82
CA HIS A 285 19.36 -14.11 3.67
C HIS A 285 19.62 -13.45 5.03
N PRO A 286 20.88 -13.26 5.47
CA PRO A 286 21.19 -12.84 6.84
C PRO A 286 20.47 -11.56 7.28
N ALA A 287 20.38 -10.56 6.40
CA ALA A 287 19.69 -9.30 6.69
C ALA A 287 18.17 -9.48 6.82
N ILE A 288 17.55 -10.34 5.99
CA ILE A 288 16.11 -10.66 6.06
C ILE A 288 15.81 -11.42 7.35
N HIS A 289 16.61 -12.44 7.64
CA HIS A 289 16.50 -13.22 8.86
C HIS A 289 16.64 -12.35 10.13
N PHE A 290 17.59 -11.40 10.12
CA PHE A 290 17.77 -10.46 11.23
C PHE A 290 16.58 -9.51 11.40
N ALA A 291 16.10 -8.90 10.31
CA ALA A 291 14.93 -8.03 10.31
C ALA A 291 13.65 -8.75 10.76
N MET A 292 13.42 -9.99 10.30
CA MET A 292 12.30 -10.81 10.76
C MET A 292 12.37 -11.06 12.26
N ARG A 293 13.54 -11.40 12.81
CA ARG A 293 13.71 -11.58 14.25
C ARG A 293 13.40 -10.30 15.04
N HIS A 294 13.87 -9.15 14.54
CA HIS A 294 13.59 -7.85 15.16
C HIS A 294 12.07 -7.61 15.30
N LEU A 295 11.30 -7.87 14.24
CA LEU A 295 9.83 -7.76 14.29
C LEU A 295 9.18 -8.76 15.25
N LEU A 296 9.67 -10.00 15.30
CA LEU A 296 9.12 -11.02 16.21
C LEU A 296 9.29 -10.65 17.68
N ASP A 297 10.42 -10.04 18.03
CA ASP A 297 10.72 -9.60 19.40
C ASP A 297 9.88 -8.40 19.84
N ARG A 298 9.26 -7.68 18.89
CA ARG A 298 8.48 -6.45 19.12
C ARG A 298 6.96 -6.64 19.01
N GLN A 299 6.48 -7.85 18.78
CA GLN A 299 5.04 -8.07 18.71
C GLN A 299 4.38 -7.80 20.07
N ASN A 300 3.36 -6.94 20.09
CA ASN A 300 2.58 -6.63 21.28
C ASN A 300 1.88 -7.90 21.83
N SER A 301 1.52 -7.87 23.12
CA SER A 301 0.85 -8.99 23.80
C SER A 301 -0.49 -9.39 23.17
N ASP A 302 -1.16 -8.45 22.52
CA ASP A 302 -2.40 -8.71 21.78
C ASP A 302 -2.17 -9.19 20.34
N GLY A 303 -0.93 -9.30 19.88
CA GLY A 303 -0.57 -9.75 18.55
C GLY A 303 -0.42 -8.65 17.50
N SER A 304 -0.65 -7.40 17.83
CA SER A 304 -0.37 -6.27 16.91
C SER A 304 1.10 -5.86 16.88
N TRP A 305 1.43 -4.95 15.97
CA TRP A 305 2.66 -4.14 15.96
C TRP A 305 2.31 -2.65 15.94
N GLY A 306 3.28 -1.82 16.32
CA GLY A 306 3.12 -0.37 16.41
C GLY A 306 2.59 0.13 17.77
N PRO A 307 2.39 1.46 17.90
CA PRO A 307 2.04 2.12 19.15
C PRO A 307 0.72 1.60 19.74
N THR A 308 0.68 1.42 21.06
CA THR A 308 -0.50 0.89 21.78
C THR A 308 -1.34 2.00 22.43
N GLU A 309 -0.84 3.22 22.40
CA GLU A 309 -1.45 4.41 22.98
C GLU A 309 -2.74 4.82 22.25
N ASN A 310 -3.66 5.43 23.01
CA ASN A 310 -4.91 5.94 22.45
C ASN A 310 -4.65 7.00 21.37
N GLY A 311 -5.43 6.96 20.29
CA GLY A 311 -5.31 7.89 19.17
C GLY A 311 -4.46 7.38 17.99
N HIS A 312 -3.77 6.25 18.15
CA HIS A 312 -2.95 5.63 17.10
C HIS A 312 -3.57 4.37 16.47
N ASP A 313 -4.88 4.20 16.59
CA ASP A 313 -5.62 3.01 16.13
C ASP A 313 -5.34 2.67 14.64
N TYR A 314 -5.30 3.66 13.75
CA TYR A 314 -4.98 3.46 12.32
C TYR A 314 -3.52 3.11 12.09
N HIS A 315 -2.60 3.81 12.76
CA HIS A 315 -1.18 3.52 12.65
C HIS A 315 -0.90 2.07 13.07
N ARG A 316 -1.36 1.66 14.26
CA ARG A 316 -1.22 0.29 14.76
C ARG A 316 -1.85 -0.77 13.86
N PHE A 317 -3.00 -0.47 13.26
CA PHE A 317 -3.62 -1.33 12.25
C PHE A 317 -2.72 -1.50 11.02
N HIS A 318 -2.22 -0.39 10.46
CA HIS A 318 -1.37 -0.39 9.27
C HIS A 318 -0.04 -1.08 9.53
N THR A 319 0.64 -0.74 10.64
CA THR A 319 1.88 -1.41 11.07
C THR A 319 1.68 -2.91 11.22
N THR A 320 0.57 -3.34 11.83
CA THR A 320 0.28 -4.77 11.93
C THR A 320 0.10 -5.41 10.56
N TRP A 321 -0.56 -4.74 9.62
CA TRP A 321 -0.68 -5.23 8.25
C TRP A 321 0.70 -5.33 7.56
N ALA A 322 1.48 -4.25 7.51
CA ALA A 322 2.79 -4.26 6.86
C ALA A 322 3.70 -5.38 7.42
N VAL A 323 3.72 -5.56 8.74
CA VAL A 323 4.48 -6.63 9.39
C VAL A 323 3.95 -8.02 9.05
N LEU A 324 2.62 -8.21 8.94
CA LEU A 324 2.05 -9.49 8.50
C LEU A 324 2.51 -9.86 7.08
N ASP A 325 2.55 -8.88 6.17
CA ASP A 325 3.05 -9.07 4.81
C ASP A 325 4.57 -9.35 4.80
N GLY A 326 5.36 -8.62 5.60
CA GLY A 326 6.79 -8.88 5.75
C GLY A 326 7.12 -10.27 6.31
N LEU A 327 6.31 -10.77 7.25
CA LEU A 327 6.55 -12.05 7.94
C LEU A 327 5.95 -13.28 7.24
N ARG A 328 4.81 -13.18 6.54
CA ARG A 328 4.16 -14.37 5.94
C ARG A 328 4.92 -14.90 4.73
N ASP A 329 4.70 -16.16 4.37
CA ASP A 329 5.14 -16.67 3.07
C ASP A 329 4.10 -16.47 1.97
N PHE A 330 4.60 -16.30 0.75
CA PHE A 330 3.81 -16.02 -0.44
C PHE A 330 3.73 -17.23 -1.36
N ALA A 331 2.53 -17.49 -1.89
CA ALA A 331 2.28 -18.42 -2.99
C ALA A 331 2.52 -17.69 -4.33
N TRP A 332 3.78 -17.35 -4.60
CA TRP A 332 4.18 -16.68 -5.84
C TRP A 332 3.71 -17.47 -7.07
N GLN A 333 3.23 -16.78 -8.10
CA GLN A 333 2.85 -17.36 -9.39
C GLN A 333 4.00 -17.29 -10.41
N GLY A 334 5.24 -17.37 -9.91
CA GLY A 334 6.46 -17.17 -10.69
C GLY A 334 6.84 -15.70 -10.86
N SER A 335 7.75 -15.44 -11.81
CA SER A 335 8.23 -14.10 -12.12
C SER A 335 7.33 -13.39 -13.12
N GLY A 336 7.01 -12.11 -12.89
CA GLY A 336 6.11 -11.36 -13.77
C GLY A 336 5.72 -10.00 -13.22
N ILE A 337 4.83 -9.30 -13.93
CA ILE A 337 4.26 -8.04 -13.49
C ILE A 337 2.74 -8.02 -13.68
N ALA A 338 2.05 -7.12 -12.97
CA ALA A 338 0.61 -6.96 -12.96
C ALA A 338 0.03 -6.72 -14.36
N PHE A 339 0.75 -5.95 -15.17
CA PHE A 339 0.39 -5.57 -16.54
C PHE A 339 1.54 -5.92 -17.51
N PRO A 340 1.62 -7.16 -18.03
CA PRO A 340 2.76 -7.65 -18.81
C PRO A 340 3.16 -6.78 -20.01
N ARG A 341 2.20 -6.06 -20.60
CA ARG A 341 2.43 -5.11 -21.70
C ARG A 341 3.40 -3.97 -21.36
N LEU A 342 3.64 -3.69 -20.07
CA LEU A 342 4.56 -2.64 -19.61
C LEU A 342 5.99 -3.13 -19.45
N LEU A 343 6.22 -4.45 -19.48
CA LEU A 343 7.54 -5.04 -19.22
C LEU A 343 8.63 -4.60 -20.22
N PRO A 344 8.35 -4.50 -21.55
CA PRO A 344 9.36 -4.00 -22.48
C PRO A 344 9.84 -2.57 -22.13
N ARG A 345 8.91 -1.72 -21.67
CA ARG A 345 9.21 -0.34 -21.30
C ARG A 345 10.05 -0.26 -20.01
N LEU A 346 9.71 -1.05 -18.99
CA LEU A 346 10.54 -1.17 -17.77
C LEU A 346 11.97 -1.62 -18.09
N ARG A 347 12.13 -2.64 -18.93
CA ARG A 347 13.45 -3.13 -19.35
C ARG A 347 14.24 -2.09 -20.14
N GLN A 348 13.56 -1.28 -20.95
CA GLN A 348 14.21 -0.18 -21.68
C GLN A 348 14.75 0.86 -20.71
N TRP A 349 13.95 1.30 -19.73
CA TRP A 349 14.37 2.27 -18.74
C TRP A 349 15.51 1.77 -17.85
N ALA A 350 15.44 0.52 -17.39
CA ALA A 350 16.48 -0.07 -16.56
C ALA A 350 17.84 -0.22 -17.28
N ARG A 351 17.87 -0.22 -18.62
CA ARG A 351 19.13 -0.20 -19.39
C ARG A 351 19.69 1.22 -19.58
N ALA A 352 18.87 2.24 -19.40
CA ALA A 352 19.23 3.64 -19.58
C ALA A 352 19.59 4.34 -18.26
N ALA A 353 19.22 3.74 -17.13
CA ALA A 353 19.63 4.10 -15.77
C ALA A 353 20.97 3.44 -15.43
#